data_AF-A0A2T9YIP2-F1
#
_entry.id   AF-A0A2T9YIP2-F1
#
_cell.length_a   1.000
_cell.length_b   1.000
_cell.length_c   1.000
_cell.angle_alpha   90.00
_cell.angle_beta   90.00
_cell.angle_gamma   90.00
#
_symmetry.space_group_name_H-M   'P 1'
#
loop_
_entity.id
_entity.type
_entity.pdbx_description
1 polymer ?
#
loop_
_entity_poly.entity_id
_entity_poly.type
_entity_poly.pdbx_seq_one_letter_code
_entity_poly.pdbx_strand_id
1 'polypeptide(L)'
;MEFELRNEEERRSKIMRPRFFRKEDEFITTRAPASKLKIYPMLKDALHSIEEDFFRIQLTEEEQKDAIYSCSRSSFMNYLPLPLNDSALIAARKADSTLRGIQVALAQATRPVDYYVYRIIQDNPGITSDDPRFFFADTVRVLLSDIAATVTQGRLDNLHRGMNLPGNPQKLLESEFKPLMD
;
A
#
# COMPACT_ATOMS: atom_id res chain seq x y z
N MET A 1 69.25 -14.00 -19.05
CA MET A 1 69.42 -14.09 -17.59
C MET A 1 68.14 -13.55 -16.95
N GLU A 2 67.10 -14.36 -17.09
CA GLU A 2 65.65 -14.10 -16.89
C GLU A 2 65.21 -13.73 -15.46
N PHE A 3 66.16 -13.47 -14.56
CA PHE A 3 65.88 -13.28 -13.13
C PHE A 3 65.89 -11.81 -12.70
N GLU A 4 66.60 -10.92 -13.42
CA GLU A 4 66.68 -9.49 -13.07
C GLU A 4 65.55 -8.67 -13.70
N LEU A 5 65.07 -9.03 -14.90
CA LEU A 5 63.94 -8.36 -15.55
C LEU A 5 62.62 -8.51 -14.76
N ARG A 6 62.46 -9.66 -14.08
CA ARG A 6 61.29 -9.96 -13.26
C ARG A 6 61.16 -9.04 -12.05
N ASN A 7 62.29 -8.54 -11.54
CA ASN A 7 62.35 -7.71 -10.34
C ASN A 7 62.14 -6.20 -10.65
N GLU A 8 62.38 -5.77 -11.90
CA GLU A 8 62.03 -4.40 -12.35
C GLU A 8 60.55 -4.27 -12.73
N GLU A 9 59.92 -5.29 -13.33
CA GLU A 9 58.47 -5.34 -13.55
C GLU A 9 57.70 -5.33 -12.22
N GLU A 10 58.24 -6.00 -11.19
CA GLU A 10 57.68 -6.04 -9.83
C GLU A 10 57.83 -4.70 -9.08
N ARG A 11 58.78 -3.84 -9.49
CA ARG A 11 58.91 -2.46 -8.96
C ARG A 11 58.08 -1.43 -9.72
N ARG A 12 57.75 -1.66 -10.99
CA ARG A 12 56.80 -0.81 -11.74
C ARG A 12 55.33 -1.09 -11.43
N SER A 13 54.99 -2.27 -10.91
CA SER A 13 53.63 -2.57 -10.42
C SER A 13 53.25 -1.87 -9.10
N LYS A 14 54.21 -1.17 -8.46
CA LYS A 14 53.97 -0.39 -7.22
C LYS A 14 53.74 1.12 -7.42
N ILE A 15 53.65 1.60 -8.67
CA ILE A 15 53.25 2.99 -8.99
C ILE A 15 52.02 2.99 -9.90
N MET A 16 50.93 2.37 -9.44
CA MET A 16 49.58 2.64 -9.92
C MET A 16 48.64 2.27 -8.77
N ARG A 17 48.41 3.23 -7.86
CA ARG A 17 47.42 3.05 -6.79
C ARG A 17 46.05 2.80 -7.43
N PRO A 18 45.29 1.78 -6.97
CA PRO A 18 44.00 1.45 -7.56
C PRO A 18 43.01 2.59 -7.40
N ARG A 19 42.11 2.63 -8.38
CA ARG A 19 40.83 3.35 -8.41
C ARG A 19 40.26 3.48 -6.99
N PHE A 20 39.95 4.71 -6.57
CA PHE A 20 38.91 4.92 -5.57
C PHE A 20 37.57 4.47 -6.19
N PHE A 21 37.36 3.16 -6.26
CA PHE A 21 36.02 2.64 -6.05
C PHE A 21 35.73 2.96 -4.58
N ARG A 22 34.76 3.85 -4.35
CA ARG A 22 34.13 3.95 -3.03
C ARG A 22 33.75 2.52 -2.64
N LYS A 23 34.19 2.06 -1.47
CA LYS A 23 33.64 0.84 -0.88
C LYS A 23 32.13 0.99 -0.90
N GLU A 24 31.43 0.12 -1.62
CA GLU A 24 30.05 -0.18 -1.22
C GLU A 24 30.13 -0.57 0.26
N ASP A 25 29.41 0.18 1.09
CA ASP A 25 29.28 -0.09 2.51
C ASP A 25 28.69 -1.50 2.66
N GLU A 26 29.37 -2.37 3.43
CA GLU A 26 29.00 -3.77 3.65
C GLU A 26 27.61 -3.92 4.31
N PHE A 27 27.07 -2.82 4.87
CA PHE A 27 25.73 -2.76 5.46
C PHE A 27 24.68 -2.07 4.58
N ILE A 28 25.05 -1.58 3.38
CA ILE A 28 24.10 -0.93 2.47
C ILE A 28 23.94 -1.75 1.20
N THR A 29 22.96 -2.65 1.24
CA THR A 29 22.44 -3.31 0.04
C THR A 29 21.61 -2.30 -0.74
N THR A 30 22.04 -1.97 -1.96
CA THR A 30 21.17 -1.23 -2.89
C THR A 30 20.06 -2.17 -3.33
N ARG A 31 18.82 -1.95 -2.84
CA ARG A 31 17.65 -2.74 -3.27
C ARG A 31 17.45 -2.51 -4.76
N ALA A 32 17.81 -3.49 -5.58
CA ALA A 32 17.49 -3.48 -7.00
C ALA A 32 15.99 -3.18 -7.18
N PRO A 33 15.57 -2.38 -8.18
CA PRO A 33 14.16 -2.29 -8.47
C PRO A 33 13.66 -3.72 -8.76
N ALA A 34 12.64 -4.14 -8.01
CA ALA A 34 11.89 -5.33 -8.35
C ALA A 34 11.44 -5.20 -9.81
N SER A 35 11.70 -6.21 -10.62
CA SER A 35 11.52 -6.26 -12.07
C SER A 35 10.35 -5.41 -12.60
N LYS A 36 10.60 -4.60 -13.63
CA LYS A 36 9.56 -3.76 -14.25
C LYS A 36 8.64 -4.60 -15.15
N LEU A 37 7.33 -4.57 -14.89
CA LEU A 37 6.32 -5.16 -15.76
C LEU A 37 6.20 -4.34 -17.06
N LYS A 38 6.33 -4.98 -18.22
CA LYS A 38 6.05 -4.36 -19.53
C LYS A 38 4.58 -4.56 -19.86
N ILE A 39 3.88 -3.50 -20.25
CA ILE A 39 2.49 -3.58 -20.70
C ILE A 39 2.45 -4.24 -22.08
N TYR A 40 1.64 -5.30 -22.21
CA TYR A 40 1.43 -6.05 -23.45
C TYR A 40 -0.06 -6.01 -23.84
N PRO A 41 -0.42 -6.24 -25.11
CA PRO A 41 -1.79 -6.01 -25.60
C PRO A 41 -2.89 -6.67 -24.77
N MET A 42 -2.75 -7.96 -24.44
CA MET A 42 -3.75 -8.67 -23.63
C MET A 42 -3.96 -8.06 -22.24
N LEU A 43 -2.91 -7.49 -21.63
CA LEU A 43 -3.01 -6.82 -20.33
C LEU A 43 -3.75 -5.49 -20.45
N LYS A 44 -3.51 -4.75 -21.55
CA LYS A 44 -4.22 -3.52 -21.86
C LYS A 44 -5.71 -3.76 -22.13
N ASP A 45 -6.02 -4.84 -22.84
CA ASP A 45 -7.41 -5.22 -23.14
C ASP A 45 -8.15 -5.67 -21.89
N ALA A 46 -7.46 -6.30 -20.93
CA ALA A 46 -8.05 -6.72 -19.66
C ALA A 46 -8.20 -5.57 -18.66
N LEU A 47 -7.28 -4.61 -18.64
CA LEU A 47 -7.23 -3.50 -17.70
C LEU A 47 -7.13 -2.17 -18.44
N HIS A 48 -8.26 -1.68 -18.96
CA HIS A 48 -8.29 -0.43 -19.74
C HIS A 48 -7.67 0.78 -19.01
N SER A 49 -7.76 0.83 -17.67
CA SER A 49 -7.18 1.92 -16.86
C SER A 49 -5.66 1.81 -16.62
N ILE A 50 -4.98 0.76 -17.12
CA ILE A 50 -3.56 0.51 -16.81
C ILE A 50 -2.59 1.57 -17.38
N GLU A 51 -3.02 2.30 -18.41
CA GLU A 51 -2.24 3.40 -19.01
C GLU A 51 -2.62 4.77 -18.43
N GLU A 52 -3.68 4.85 -17.62
CA GLU A 52 -4.16 6.08 -17.03
C GLU A 52 -3.35 6.46 -15.78
N ASP A 53 -3.18 7.76 -15.55
CA ASP A 53 -2.51 8.27 -14.35
C ASP A 53 -3.43 8.07 -13.14
N PHE A 54 -3.08 7.13 -12.26
CA PHE A 54 -3.83 6.76 -11.06
C PHE A 54 -4.29 7.98 -10.23
N PHE A 55 -3.48 9.05 -10.15
CA PHE A 55 -3.82 10.23 -9.35
C PHE A 55 -4.73 11.23 -10.07
N ARG A 56 -4.97 11.02 -11.37
CA ARG A 56 -5.84 11.86 -12.21
C ARG A 56 -7.16 11.19 -12.55
N ILE A 57 -7.25 9.87 -12.40
CA ILE A 57 -8.52 9.16 -12.56
C ILE A 57 -9.49 9.71 -11.51
N GLN A 58 -10.54 10.35 -11.99
CA GLN A 58 -11.68 10.75 -11.18
C GLN A 58 -12.89 10.04 -11.76
N LEU A 59 -13.36 9.03 -11.04
CA LEU A 59 -14.68 8.47 -11.30
C LEU A 59 -15.71 9.53 -10.92
N THR A 60 -16.70 9.76 -11.78
CA THR A 60 -17.87 10.54 -11.40
C THR A 60 -18.60 9.87 -10.23
N GLU A 61 -19.40 10.63 -9.47
CA GLU A 61 -20.18 10.03 -8.39
C GLU A 61 -21.10 8.93 -8.93
N GLU A 62 -21.62 9.10 -10.14
CA GLU A 62 -22.49 8.15 -10.82
C GLU A 62 -21.75 6.85 -11.17
N GLU A 63 -20.57 6.93 -11.79
CA GLU A 63 -19.76 5.75 -12.12
C GLU A 63 -19.29 5.02 -10.86
N GLN A 64 -18.87 5.78 -9.83
CA GLN A 64 -18.49 5.21 -8.55
C GLN A 64 -19.69 4.49 -7.90
N LYS A 65 -20.86 5.12 -7.90
CA LYS A 65 -22.10 4.53 -7.38
C LYS A 65 -22.47 3.28 -8.17
N ASP A 66 -22.40 3.30 -9.49
CA ASP A 66 -22.72 2.13 -10.32
C ASP A 66 -21.78 0.95 -10.05
N ALA A 67 -20.46 1.19 -9.96
CA ALA A 67 -19.49 0.17 -9.59
C ALA A 67 -19.71 -0.41 -8.18
N ILE A 68 -20.11 0.42 -7.22
CA ILE A 68 -20.34 0.02 -5.82
C ILE A 68 -21.71 -0.65 -5.62
N TYR A 69 -22.76 -0.18 -6.31
CA TYR A 69 -24.13 -0.67 -6.16
C TYR A 69 -24.46 -1.85 -7.07
N SER A 70 -23.73 -2.04 -8.18
CA SER A 70 -23.76 -3.30 -8.94
C SER A 70 -23.25 -4.48 -8.10
N CYS A 71 -22.40 -4.21 -7.10
CA CYS A 71 -21.92 -5.20 -6.14
C CYS A 71 -22.84 -5.26 -4.91
N SER A 72 -23.33 -6.46 -4.60
CA SER A 72 -24.18 -6.68 -3.43
C SER A 72 -23.42 -6.36 -2.13
N ARG A 73 -24.05 -5.62 -1.21
CA ARG A 73 -23.44 -5.30 0.09
C ARG A 73 -23.30 -6.57 0.93
N SER A 74 -22.06 -6.90 1.34
CA SER A 74 -21.82 -7.95 2.33
C SER A 74 -22.48 -7.59 3.67
N SER A 75 -23.23 -8.54 4.24
CA SER A 75 -23.94 -8.38 5.53
C SER A 75 -23.01 -8.38 6.73
N PHE A 76 -21.80 -8.90 6.59
CA PHE A 76 -20.83 -9.05 7.69
C PHE A 76 -20.06 -7.76 8.01
N MET A 77 -20.04 -6.78 7.10
CA MET A 77 -19.22 -5.57 7.25
C MET A 77 -20.05 -4.36 7.68
N ASN A 78 -19.64 -3.73 8.78
CA ASN A 78 -20.14 -2.41 9.16
C ASN A 78 -19.28 -1.32 8.50
N TYR A 79 -19.80 -0.72 7.44
CA TYR A 79 -19.12 0.32 6.66
C TYR A 79 -19.21 1.71 7.31
N LEU A 80 -19.85 1.83 8.48
CA LEU A 80 -19.96 3.12 9.16
C LEU A 80 -18.67 3.41 9.92
N PRO A 81 -17.96 4.49 9.59
CA PRO A 81 -16.75 4.88 10.31
C PRO A 81 -17.10 5.25 11.75
N LEU A 82 -16.14 5.07 12.66
CA LEU A 82 -16.29 5.39 14.08
C LEU A 82 -16.86 6.82 14.23
N PRO A 83 -18.04 6.98 14.88
CA PRO A 83 -18.57 8.29 15.19
C PRO A 83 -17.69 8.93 16.28
N LEU A 84 -17.25 10.17 16.05
CA LEU A 84 -16.55 10.98 17.05
C LEU A 84 -17.54 12.03 17.60
N ASN A 85 -17.49 12.33 18.90
CA ASN A 85 -18.44 13.25 19.54
C ASN A 85 -18.39 14.67 18.94
N ASP A 86 -19.58 15.26 18.71
CA ASP A 86 -19.77 16.53 17.99
C ASP A 86 -19.05 17.74 18.62
N SER A 87 -18.89 17.74 19.94
CA SER A 87 -18.19 18.80 20.70
C SER A 87 -16.71 18.91 20.35
N ALA A 88 -16.07 17.80 19.99
CA ALA A 88 -14.65 17.75 19.63
C ALA A 88 -14.39 18.13 18.16
N LEU A 89 -15.46 18.15 17.35
CA LEU A 89 -15.39 18.28 15.90
C LEU A 89 -15.26 19.74 15.44
N ILE A 90 -15.78 20.72 16.17
CA ILE A 90 -15.91 22.12 15.70
C ILE A 90 -14.56 22.73 15.27
N ALA A 91 -13.45 22.42 15.97
CA ALA A 91 -12.11 22.91 15.62
C ALA A 91 -11.42 22.12 14.49
N ALA A 92 -11.85 20.89 14.19
CA ALA A 92 -11.21 19.96 13.24
C ALA A 92 -12.12 19.53 12.07
N ARG A 93 -13.30 20.14 11.94
CA ARG A 93 -14.46 19.62 11.17
C ARG A 93 -14.19 19.31 9.70
N LYS A 94 -13.42 20.15 9.01
CA LYS A 94 -13.18 19.97 7.57
C LYS A 94 -12.25 18.79 7.29
N ALA A 95 -11.12 18.72 7.98
CA ALA A 95 -10.16 17.63 7.83
C ALA A 95 -10.78 16.28 8.27
N ASP A 96 -11.51 16.25 9.38
CA ASP A 96 -12.19 15.02 9.81
C ASP A 96 -13.24 14.55 8.80
N SER A 97 -14.04 15.46 8.23
CA SER A 97 -15.03 15.10 7.22
C SER A 97 -14.42 14.44 5.98
N THR A 98 -13.26 14.96 5.51
CA THR A 98 -12.53 14.37 4.39
C THR A 98 -11.97 13.00 4.75
N LEU A 99 -11.33 12.86 5.92
CA LEU A 99 -10.79 11.56 6.37
C LEU A 99 -11.91 10.53 6.56
N ARG A 100 -13.05 10.94 7.11
CA ARG A 100 -14.26 10.10 7.21
C ARG A 100 -14.75 9.66 5.82
N GLY A 101 -14.79 10.56 4.86
CA GLY A 101 -15.13 10.25 3.46
C GLY A 101 -14.19 9.20 2.85
N ILE A 102 -12.89 9.35 3.07
CA ILE A 102 -11.86 8.39 2.62
C ILE A 102 -12.09 7.01 3.25
N GLN A 103 -12.36 6.93 4.56
CA GLN A 103 -12.64 5.66 5.22
C GLN A 103 -13.85 4.94 4.62
N VAL A 104 -14.93 5.69 4.36
CA VAL A 104 -16.14 5.15 3.73
C VAL A 104 -15.82 4.63 2.33
N ALA A 105 -15.07 5.40 1.53
CA ALA A 105 -14.68 5.00 0.19
C ALA A 105 -13.81 3.73 0.19
N LEU A 106 -12.82 3.64 1.08
CA LEU A 106 -11.98 2.44 1.25
C LEU A 106 -12.80 1.22 1.65
N ALA A 107 -13.74 1.39 2.59
CA ALA A 107 -14.63 0.30 2.99
C ALA A 107 -15.53 -0.11 1.82
N GLN A 108 -16.07 0.83 1.05
CA GLN A 108 -16.88 0.50 -0.13
C GLN A 108 -16.07 -0.17 -1.25
N ALA A 109 -14.79 0.16 -1.39
CA ALA A 109 -13.89 -0.45 -2.37
C ALA A 109 -13.65 -1.95 -2.11
N THR A 110 -13.98 -2.49 -0.94
CA THR A 110 -13.95 -3.94 -0.70
C THR A 110 -15.12 -4.66 -1.37
N ARG A 111 -16.19 -3.97 -1.79
CA ARG A 111 -17.36 -4.63 -2.38
C ARG A 111 -17.09 -5.30 -3.73
N PRO A 112 -16.41 -4.65 -4.70
CA PRO A 112 -16.03 -5.34 -5.94
C PRO A 112 -15.12 -6.55 -5.68
N VAL A 113 -14.24 -6.48 -4.67
CA VAL A 113 -13.37 -7.59 -4.27
C VAL A 113 -14.21 -8.77 -3.74
N ASP A 114 -15.12 -8.50 -2.81
CA ASP A 114 -16.03 -9.50 -2.24
C ASP A 114 -16.92 -10.14 -3.31
N TYR A 115 -17.45 -9.32 -4.22
CA TYR A 115 -18.29 -9.78 -5.32
C TYR A 115 -17.52 -10.64 -6.33
N TYR A 116 -16.28 -10.28 -6.64
CA TYR A 116 -15.39 -11.08 -7.48
C TYR A 116 -15.17 -12.49 -6.92
N VAL A 117 -14.86 -12.60 -5.62
CA VAL A 117 -14.70 -13.90 -4.94
C VAL A 117 -16.01 -14.69 -4.96
N TYR A 118 -17.13 -14.04 -4.65
CA TYR A 118 -18.46 -14.65 -4.72
C TYR A 118 -18.75 -15.25 -6.10
N ARG A 119 -18.47 -14.50 -7.18
CA ARG A 119 -18.66 -14.97 -8.57
C ARG A 119 -17.84 -16.21 -8.88
N ILE A 120 -16.57 -16.25 -8.48
CA ILE A 120 -15.70 -17.41 -8.69
C ILE A 120 -16.28 -18.67 -8.02
N ILE A 121 -16.73 -18.54 -6.76
CA ILE A 121 -17.29 -19.67 -6.00
C ILE A 121 -18.60 -20.15 -6.62
N GLN A 122 -19.46 -19.22 -7.07
CA GLN A 122 -20.70 -19.57 -7.77
C GLN A 122 -20.45 -20.31 -9.09
N ASP A 123 -19.49 -19.83 -9.89
CA ASP A 123 -19.19 -20.41 -11.20
C ASP A 123 -18.46 -21.76 -11.06
N ASN A 124 -17.74 -22.00 -9.97
CA ASN A 124 -17.14 -23.30 -9.65
C ASN A 124 -17.21 -23.63 -8.15
N PRO A 125 -18.29 -24.31 -7.69
CA PRO A 125 -18.46 -24.64 -6.27
C PRO A 125 -17.42 -25.58 -5.68
N GLY A 126 -16.67 -26.32 -6.51
CA GLY A 126 -15.62 -27.25 -6.08
C GLY A 126 -14.24 -26.60 -5.92
N ILE A 127 -14.14 -25.29 -6.10
CA ILE A 127 -12.87 -24.57 -5.98
C ILE A 127 -12.35 -24.61 -4.53
N THR A 128 -11.04 -24.80 -4.36
CA THR A 128 -10.40 -24.85 -3.05
C THR A 128 -10.03 -23.45 -2.56
N SER A 129 -9.90 -23.28 -1.24
CA SER A 129 -9.47 -22.02 -0.63
C SER A 129 -8.06 -21.58 -1.03
N ASP A 130 -7.24 -22.52 -1.53
CA ASP A 130 -5.85 -22.27 -1.92
C ASP A 130 -5.71 -21.69 -3.33
N ASP A 131 -6.82 -21.37 -4.01
CA ASP A 131 -6.79 -20.73 -5.31
C ASP A 131 -6.09 -19.35 -5.23
N PRO A 132 -5.09 -19.07 -6.08
CA PRO A 132 -4.36 -17.80 -6.06
C PRO A 132 -5.23 -16.55 -6.18
N ARG A 133 -6.41 -16.65 -6.80
CA ARG A 133 -7.37 -15.53 -6.90
C ARG A 133 -7.95 -15.14 -5.56
N PHE A 134 -8.15 -16.11 -4.66
CA PHE A 134 -8.61 -15.83 -3.30
C PHE A 134 -7.51 -15.18 -2.47
N PHE A 135 -6.28 -15.66 -2.58
CA PHE A 135 -5.13 -15.02 -1.95
C PHE A 135 -4.93 -13.58 -2.44
N PHE A 136 -5.04 -13.34 -3.74
CA PHE A 136 -4.99 -11.99 -4.31
C PHE A 136 -6.09 -11.09 -3.76
N ALA A 137 -7.34 -11.55 -3.77
CA ALA A 137 -8.48 -10.79 -3.27
C ALA A 137 -8.34 -10.47 -1.77
N ASP A 138 -7.92 -11.45 -0.97
CA ASP A 138 -7.68 -11.26 0.46
C ASP A 138 -6.56 -10.24 0.72
N THR A 139 -5.46 -10.34 -0.03
CA THR A 139 -4.35 -9.36 0.04
C THR A 139 -4.84 -7.95 -0.24
N VAL A 140 -5.63 -7.75 -1.30
CA VAL A 140 -6.20 -6.42 -1.63
C VAL A 140 -7.14 -5.94 -0.50
N ARG A 141 -8.00 -6.82 0.02
CA ARG A 141 -8.91 -6.51 1.13
C ARG A 141 -8.15 -6.08 2.39
N VAL A 142 -7.08 -6.79 2.76
CA VAL A 142 -6.25 -6.50 3.92
C VAL A 142 -5.55 -5.15 3.74
N LEU A 143 -4.98 -4.86 2.57
CA LEU A 143 -4.32 -3.58 2.29
C LEU A 143 -5.31 -2.39 2.39
N LEU A 144 -6.52 -2.53 1.83
CA LEU A 144 -7.56 -1.51 1.98
C LEU A 144 -7.94 -1.30 3.46
N SER A 145 -7.99 -2.37 4.25
CA SER A 145 -8.32 -2.33 5.68
C SER A 145 -7.22 -1.66 6.50
N ASP A 146 -5.95 -1.93 6.20
CA ASP A 146 -4.79 -1.31 6.84
C ASP A 146 -4.74 0.21 6.60
N ILE A 147 -4.98 0.64 5.36
CA ILE A 147 -5.09 2.07 5.04
C ILE A 147 -6.27 2.70 5.79
N ALA A 148 -7.43 2.03 5.84
CA ALA A 148 -8.58 2.53 6.58
C ALA A 148 -8.30 2.64 8.10
N ALA A 149 -7.57 1.69 8.68
CA ALA A 149 -7.11 1.74 10.07
C ALA A 149 -6.17 2.92 10.31
N THR A 150 -5.21 3.16 9.41
CA THR A 150 -4.30 4.31 9.45
C THR A 150 -5.06 5.64 9.41
N VAL A 151 -6.07 5.76 8.54
CA VAL A 151 -6.94 6.95 8.50
C VAL A 151 -7.73 7.09 9.81
N THR A 152 -8.16 5.99 10.42
CA THR A 152 -8.87 6.02 11.72
C THR A 152 -7.97 6.54 12.83
N GLN A 153 -6.72 6.10 12.87
CA GLN A 153 -5.74 6.61 13.82
C GLN A 153 -5.49 8.11 13.62
N GLY A 154 -5.31 8.55 12.35
CA GLY A 154 -5.14 9.97 12.05
C GLY A 154 -6.32 10.84 12.49
N ARG A 155 -7.56 10.33 12.42
CA ARG A 155 -8.75 11.01 12.96
C ARG A 155 -8.69 11.13 14.49
N LEU A 156 -8.29 10.07 15.20
CA LEU A 156 -8.14 10.08 16.67
C LEU A 156 -7.03 11.03 17.14
N ASP A 157 -5.90 11.06 16.44
CA ASP A 157 -4.77 11.91 16.76
C ASP A 157 -5.11 13.40 16.54
N ASN A 158 -5.79 13.71 15.42
CA ASN A 158 -6.29 15.04 15.14
C ASN A 158 -7.28 15.52 16.21
N LEU A 159 -8.12 14.62 16.71
CA LEU A 159 -9.05 14.91 17.79
C LEU A 159 -8.33 15.25 19.09
N HIS A 160 -7.38 14.40 19.50
CA HIS A 160 -6.59 14.63 20.71
C HIS A 160 -5.86 15.98 20.68
N ARG A 161 -5.25 16.31 19.52
CA ARG A 161 -4.60 17.61 19.30
C ARG A 161 -5.60 18.76 19.34
N GLY A 162 -6.74 18.64 18.63
CA GLY A 162 -7.76 19.69 18.57
C GLY A 162 -8.41 19.99 19.94
N MET A 163 -8.42 19.01 20.83
CA MET A 163 -8.98 19.13 22.18
C MET A 163 -7.95 19.49 23.27
N ASN A 164 -6.66 19.64 22.94
CA ASN A 164 -5.55 19.85 23.90
C ASN A 164 -5.58 18.85 25.08
N LEU A 165 -5.95 17.59 24.82
CA LEU A 165 -6.04 16.59 25.88
C LEU A 165 -4.63 16.24 26.41
N PRO A 166 -4.43 16.18 27.74
CA PRO A 166 -3.17 15.72 28.31
C PRO A 166 -3.02 14.20 28.10
N GLY A 167 -1.84 13.76 27.66
CA GLY A 167 -1.53 12.35 27.41
C GLY A 167 -1.40 12.00 25.92
N ASN A 168 -1.10 10.73 25.64
CA ASN A 168 -0.98 10.23 24.27
C ASN A 168 -2.36 9.84 23.69
N PRO A 169 -2.59 10.03 22.37
CA PRO A 169 -3.79 9.52 21.72
C PRO A 169 -3.94 8.02 21.92
N GLN A 170 -5.18 7.57 22.12
CA GLN A 170 -5.49 6.15 22.17
C GLN A 170 -5.13 5.51 20.82
N LYS A 171 -4.20 4.54 20.83
CA LYS A 171 -3.84 3.76 19.64
C LYS A 171 -4.87 2.65 19.45
N LEU A 172 -5.38 2.49 18.23
CA LEU A 172 -6.33 1.42 17.87
C LEU A 172 -5.67 0.03 17.85
N LEU A 173 -4.35 -0.01 17.70
CA LEU A 173 -3.54 -1.21 17.80
C LEU A 173 -2.48 -0.97 18.89
N GLU A 174 -2.48 -1.79 19.94
CA GLU A 174 -1.19 -2.11 20.55
C GLU A 174 -0.35 -2.73 19.44
N SER A 175 0.72 -2.04 19.06
CA SER A 175 1.58 -2.40 17.93
C SER A 175 2.22 -3.77 18.19
N GLU A 176 1.65 -4.83 17.62
CA GLU A 176 2.38 -6.08 17.40
C GLU A 176 3.21 -6.04 16.12
N PHE A 177 2.97 -5.06 15.24
CA PHE A 177 3.82 -4.80 14.09
C PHE A 177 4.57 -3.49 14.27
N LYS A 178 5.89 -3.60 14.49
CA LYS A 178 6.82 -2.49 14.31
C LYS A 178 6.82 -2.11 12.81
N PRO A 179 6.78 -0.82 12.46
CA PRO A 179 6.97 -0.41 11.09
C PRO A 179 8.34 -0.90 10.60
N LEU A 180 8.40 -1.39 9.37
CA LEU A 180 9.62 -1.95 8.79
C LEU A 180 10.62 -0.88 8.30
N MET A 181 10.37 0.39 8.60
CA MET A 181 11.25 1.54 8.34
C MET A 181 10.95 2.65 9.36
N ASP A 182 11.99 3.37 9.77
CA ASP A 182 11.93 4.69 10.43
C ASP A 182 11.70 5.81 9.40
#